data_AF-A0A352IJS6-F1
#
_entry.id   AF-A0A352IJS6-F1
#
_cell.length_a   1.000
_cell.length_b   1.000
_cell.length_c   1.000
_cell.angle_alpha   90.00
_cell.angle_beta   90.00
_cell.angle_gamma   90.00
#
_symmetry.space_group_name_H-M   'P 1'
#
loop_
_entity.id
_entity.type
_entity.pdbx_description
1 polymer ?
#
loop_
_entity_poly.entity_id
_entity_poly.type
_entity_poly.pdbx_seq_one_letter_code
_entity_poly.pdbx_strand_id
1 'polypeptide(L)'
;MRFCNNCNVSVVGKRKSCPLCQERLTGDKPQEEVFPQISFVYREYSSFFKVMLLVSIITATVSVAVNILLPESGAWSFLILGGLGSVWASLITLINQRKNIPKNIVYQVMTISVTALIWDFLTGWRGWSINYVIPSVCVFAMISMAIISKIRKLYIEDYILYIIIDALFGIVPIIFVVFGLLDVLYPSIICISTSIISLSTIIIFEDKRLIAEIKRRLHV
;
A
#
# COMPACT_ATOMS: atom_id res chain seq x y z
N MET A 1 34.82 -24.39 -11.28
CA MET A 1 35.07 -23.16 -12.05
C MET A 1 35.19 -23.53 -13.52
N ARG A 2 34.68 -22.71 -14.42
CA ARG A 2 34.94 -22.86 -15.86
C ARG A 2 36.10 -21.96 -16.26
N PHE A 3 36.90 -22.36 -17.22
CA PHE A 3 38.10 -21.62 -17.63
C PHE A 3 37.94 -21.07 -19.05
N CYS A 4 38.54 -19.90 -19.29
CA CYS A 4 38.62 -19.29 -20.61
C CYS A 4 40.06 -19.38 -21.13
N ASN A 5 40.27 -20.10 -22.22
CA ASN A 5 41.61 -20.27 -22.82
C ASN A 5 42.13 -18.99 -23.51
N ASN A 6 41.23 -18.10 -23.96
CA ASN A 6 41.61 -16.88 -24.65
C ASN A 6 42.05 -15.79 -23.64
N CYS A 7 41.23 -15.57 -22.62
CA CYS A 7 41.51 -14.57 -21.58
C CYS A 7 42.35 -15.09 -20.40
N ASN A 8 42.65 -16.40 -20.34
CA ASN A 8 43.33 -17.08 -19.23
C ASN A 8 42.73 -16.81 -17.83
N VAL A 9 41.40 -16.68 -17.75
CA VAL A 9 40.67 -16.42 -16.50
C VAL A 9 39.74 -17.56 -16.12
N SER A 10 39.58 -17.77 -14.81
CA SER A 10 38.57 -18.66 -14.23
C SER A 10 37.27 -17.91 -13.94
N VAL A 11 36.16 -18.38 -14.50
CA VAL A 11 34.82 -17.83 -14.30
C VAL A 11 34.02 -18.74 -13.36
N VAL A 12 33.43 -18.14 -12.33
CA VAL A 12 32.57 -18.81 -11.35
C VAL A 12 31.11 -18.72 -11.81
N GLY A 13 30.32 -19.79 -11.57
CA GLY A 13 28.90 -19.87 -11.94
C GLY A 13 28.61 -20.73 -13.18
N LYS A 14 27.37 -20.65 -13.67
CA LYS A 14 26.82 -21.55 -14.72
C LYS A 14 26.93 -21.00 -16.15
N ARG A 15 27.58 -19.85 -16.35
CA ARG A 15 27.68 -19.16 -17.66
C ARG A 15 28.43 -19.99 -18.70
N LYS A 16 27.96 -19.96 -19.96
CA LYS A 16 28.55 -20.71 -21.08
C LYS A 16 29.62 -19.93 -21.86
N SER A 17 29.57 -18.60 -21.80
CA SER A 17 30.48 -17.69 -22.48
C SER A 17 31.25 -16.82 -21.47
N CYS A 18 32.46 -16.41 -21.85
CA CYS A 18 33.31 -15.53 -21.05
C CYS A 18 32.77 -14.10 -21.09
N PRO A 19 32.59 -13.40 -19.95
CA PRO A 19 32.07 -12.03 -19.95
C PRO A 19 33.06 -10.99 -20.54
N LEU A 20 34.35 -11.33 -20.65
CA LEU A 20 35.40 -10.43 -21.13
C LEU A 20 35.58 -10.54 -22.65
N CYS A 21 35.88 -11.74 -23.14
CA CYS A 21 36.18 -12.00 -24.55
C CYS A 21 35.07 -12.75 -25.30
N GLN A 22 33.94 -13.07 -24.65
CA GLN A 22 32.79 -13.78 -25.25
C GLN A 22 33.08 -15.22 -25.74
N GLU A 23 34.33 -15.68 -25.67
CA GLU A 23 34.74 -17.05 -25.98
C GLU A 23 33.97 -18.10 -25.16
N ARG A 24 33.77 -19.29 -25.75
CA ARG A 24 33.10 -20.40 -25.06
C ARG A 24 33.99 -20.94 -23.94
N LEU A 25 33.43 -21.01 -22.73
CA LEU A 25 34.16 -21.50 -21.56
C LEU A 25 34.28 -23.04 -21.59
N THR A 26 35.43 -23.54 -21.16
CA THR A 26 35.76 -24.98 -21.13
C THR A 26 35.83 -25.47 -19.67
N GLY A 27 35.41 -26.72 -19.42
CA GLY A 27 35.46 -27.35 -18.08
C GLY A 27 34.12 -27.88 -17.57
N ASP A 28 34.19 -29.04 -16.90
CA ASP A 28 33.04 -29.92 -16.62
C ASP A 28 32.36 -29.73 -15.26
N LYS A 29 32.94 -28.92 -14.36
CA LYS A 29 32.41 -28.72 -13.00
C LYS A 29 31.78 -27.32 -12.85
N PRO A 30 30.50 -27.14 -13.21
CA PRO A 30 29.78 -25.91 -12.92
C PRO A 30 29.73 -25.74 -11.40
N GLN A 31 30.25 -24.61 -10.93
CA GLN A 31 30.05 -24.20 -9.53
C GLN A 31 28.77 -23.38 -9.43
N GLU A 32 28.21 -23.33 -8.22
CA GLU A 32 27.06 -22.49 -7.93
C GLU A 32 27.35 -21.01 -8.21
N GLU A 33 26.32 -20.28 -8.61
CA GLU A 33 26.44 -18.86 -8.86
C GLU A 33 26.67 -18.14 -7.53
N VAL A 34 27.74 -17.33 -7.46
CA VAL A 34 28.07 -16.53 -6.26
C VAL A 34 27.04 -15.42 -6.05
N PHE A 35 26.42 -14.97 -7.14
CA PHE A 35 25.37 -13.98 -7.07
C PHE A 35 24.01 -14.65 -6.89
N PRO A 36 23.21 -14.25 -5.88
CA PRO A 36 21.86 -14.75 -5.73
C PRO A 36 21.02 -14.36 -6.96
N GLN A 37 20.27 -15.32 -7.50
CA GLN A 37 19.27 -15.00 -8.50
C GLN A 37 18.18 -14.17 -7.84
N ILE A 38 18.03 -12.93 -8.29
CA ILE A 38 16.96 -12.05 -7.84
C ILE A 38 15.67 -12.61 -8.44
N SER A 39 14.91 -13.37 -7.66
CA SER A 39 13.59 -13.82 -8.04
C SER A 39 12.68 -12.60 -8.14
N PHE A 40 12.28 -12.24 -9.36
CA PHE A 40 11.21 -11.27 -9.54
C PHE A 40 9.91 -11.90 -9.01
N VAL A 41 9.52 -11.55 -7.78
CA VAL A 41 8.24 -11.91 -7.12
C VAL A 41 7.02 -11.71 -8.02
N TYR A 42 7.15 -10.90 -9.08
CA TYR A 42 6.14 -10.72 -10.13
C TYR A 42 5.69 -12.05 -10.78
N ARG A 43 6.55 -13.08 -10.79
CA ARG A 43 6.25 -14.35 -11.47
C ARG A 43 5.28 -15.25 -10.69
N GLU A 44 5.21 -15.12 -9.37
CA GLU A 44 4.42 -16.02 -8.51
C GLU A 44 2.96 -15.57 -8.39
N TYR A 45 2.70 -14.26 -8.31
CA TYR A 45 1.35 -13.71 -8.25
C TYR A 45 0.75 -13.33 -9.62
N SER A 46 1.49 -13.51 -10.72
CA SER A 46 1.03 -13.18 -12.07
C SER A 46 -0.31 -13.87 -12.41
N SER A 47 -0.52 -15.11 -11.98
CA SER A 47 -1.77 -15.82 -12.28
C SER A 47 -2.97 -15.24 -11.54
N PHE A 48 -2.80 -14.85 -10.27
CA PHE A 48 -3.85 -14.20 -9.49
C PHE A 48 -4.29 -12.87 -10.12
N PHE A 49 -3.34 -12.01 -10.49
CA PHE A 49 -3.65 -10.74 -11.15
C PHE A 49 -4.32 -10.93 -12.51
N LYS A 50 -3.92 -11.95 -13.29
CA LYS A 50 -4.57 -12.30 -14.56
C LYS A 50 -6.02 -12.73 -14.36
N VAL A 51 -6.29 -13.60 -13.38
CA VAL A 51 -7.67 -14.04 -13.07
C VAL A 51 -8.51 -12.85 -12.62
N MET A 52 -8.00 -12.02 -11.71
CA MET A 52 -8.72 -10.85 -11.22
C MET A 52 -9.02 -9.82 -12.33
N LEU A 53 -8.08 -9.63 -13.26
CA LEU A 53 -8.28 -8.80 -14.46
C LEU A 53 -9.32 -9.38 -15.41
N LEU A 54 -9.27 -10.68 -15.66
CA LEU A 54 -10.27 -11.37 -16.48
C LEU A 54 -11.68 -11.27 -15.87
N VAL A 55 -11.81 -11.49 -14.56
CA VAL A 55 -13.08 -11.31 -13.84
C VAL A 55 -13.56 -9.88 -13.94
N SER A 56 -12.68 -8.89 -13.75
CA SER A 56 -13.04 -7.46 -13.86
C SER A 56 -13.58 -7.14 -15.26
N ILE A 57 -12.94 -7.66 -16.32
CA ILE A 57 -13.38 -7.46 -17.71
C ILE A 57 -14.73 -8.13 -17.95
N ILE A 58 -14.93 -9.36 -17.47
CA ILE A 58 -16.22 -10.05 -17.59
C ILE A 58 -17.32 -9.24 -16.90
N THR A 59 -17.10 -8.82 -15.65
CA THR A 59 -18.08 -8.05 -14.88
C THR A 59 -18.40 -6.72 -15.56
N ALA A 60 -17.40 -6.00 -16.08
CA ALA A 60 -17.59 -4.76 -16.84
C ALA A 60 -18.37 -5.00 -18.15
N THR A 61 -18.06 -6.07 -18.86
CA THR A 61 -18.72 -6.38 -20.15
C THR A 61 -20.17 -6.77 -19.93
N VAL A 62 -20.43 -7.65 -18.96
CA VAL A 62 -21.79 -8.10 -18.60
C VAL A 62 -22.62 -6.92 -18.10
N SER A 63 -22.07 -6.05 -17.24
CA SER A 63 -22.81 -4.91 -16.72
C SER A 63 -23.21 -3.92 -17.80
N VAL A 64 -22.30 -3.62 -18.73
CA VAL A 64 -22.60 -2.74 -19.88
C VAL A 64 -23.62 -3.40 -20.82
N ALA A 65 -23.46 -4.69 -21.12
CA ALA A 65 -24.41 -5.41 -21.98
C ALA A 65 -25.84 -5.40 -21.40
N VAL A 66 -25.97 -5.69 -20.10
CA VAL A 66 -27.28 -5.64 -19.41
C VAL A 66 -27.86 -4.24 -19.40
N ASN A 67 -27.04 -3.20 -19.22
CA ASN A 67 -27.50 -1.81 -19.24
C ASN A 67 -27.99 -1.37 -20.62
N ILE A 68 -27.43 -1.91 -21.71
CA ILE A 68 -27.91 -1.67 -23.08
C ILE A 68 -29.22 -2.42 -23.34
N LEU A 69 -29.35 -3.65 -22.81
CA LEU A 69 -30.56 -4.48 -22.94
C LEU A 69 -31.75 -3.96 -22.12
N LEU A 70 -31.49 -3.22 -21.03
CA LEU A 70 -32.51 -2.66 -20.13
C LEU A 70 -32.37 -1.13 -20.03
N PRO A 71 -32.64 -0.37 -21.12
CA PRO A 71 -32.40 1.07 -21.15
C PRO A 71 -33.28 1.86 -20.16
N GLU A 72 -34.45 1.33 -19.79
CA GLU A 72 -35.36 1.89 -18.78
C GLU A 72 -34.77 1.91 -17.37
N SER A 73 -33.71 1.13 -17.11
CA SER A 73 -33.11 1.03 -15.78
C SER A 73 -32.18 2.20 -15.44
N GLY A 74 -31.76 3.03 -16.40
CA GLY A 74 -30.80 4.11 -16.18
C GLY A 74 -29.34 3.64 -16.26
N ALA A 75 -28.40 4.46 -15.79
CA ALA A 75 -26.96 4.30 -16.05
C ALA A 75 -26.19 3.54 -14.95
N TRP A 76 -26.74 2.44 -14.43
CA TRP A 76 -26.17 1.68 -13.29
C TRP A 76 -24.82 1.03 -13.62
N SER A 77 -24.55 0.75 -14.89
CA SER A 77 -23.25 0.24 -15.35
C SER A 77 -22.09 1.17 -14.98
N PHE A 78 -22.28 2.49 -14.94
CA PHE A 78 -21.25 3.43 -14.50
C PHE A 78 -20.87 3.23 -13.04
N LEU A 79 -21.82 2.81 -12.19
CA LEU A 79 -21.52 2.53 -10.79
C LEU A 79 -20.59 1.32 -10.66
N ILE A 80 -20.85 0.29 -11.46
CA ILE A 80 -20.06 -0.94 -11.49
C ILE A 80 -18.65 -0.66 -12.05
N LEU A 81 -18.56 0.13 -13.13
CA LEU A 81 -17.29 0.54 -13.71
C LEU A 81 -16.47 1.41 -12.75
N GLY A 82 -17.09 2.37 -12.07
CA GLY A 82 -16.45 3.19 -11.04
C GLY A 82 -15.97 2.35 -9.85
N GLY A 83 -16.72 1.31 -9.47
CA GLY A 83 -16.35 0.38 -8.40
C GLY A 83 -15.16 -0.50 -8.78
N LEU A 84 -15.12 -0.97 -10.03
CA LEU A 84 -13.94 -1.66 -10.55
C LEU A 84 -12.73 -0.71 -10.58
N GLY A 85 -12.93 0.53 -11.04
CA GLY A 85 -11.89 1.55 -11.05
C GLY A 85 -11.30 1.83 -9.66
N SER A 86 -12.14 1.94 -8.64
CA SER A 86 -11.71 2.18 -7.25
C SER A 86 -10.88 1.04 -6.67
N VAL A 87 -11.28 -0.21 -6.95
CA VAL A 87 -10.54 -1.41 -6.56
C VAL A 87 -9.17 -1.45 -7.24
N TRP A 88 -9.12 -1.20 -8.55
CA TRP A 88 -7.85 -1.18 -9.29
C TRP A 88 -6.94 -0.04 -8.85
N ALA A 89 -7.47 1.16 -8.61
CA ALA A 89 -6.71 2.29 -8.06
C ALA A 89 -6.05 1.91 -6.72
N SER A 90 -6.84 1.32 -5.81
CA SER A 90 -6.39 0.87 -4.48
C SER A 90 -5.35 -0.25 -4.56
N LEU A 91 -5.41 -1.11 -5.59
CA LEU A 91 -4.43 -2.18 -5.78
C LEU A 91 -3.12 -1.66 -6.38
N ILE A 92 -3.19 -0.72 -7.32
CA ILE A 92 -2.00 -0.12 -7.94
C ILE A 92 -1.18 0.63 -6.88
N THR A 93 -1.83 1.37 -5.99
CA THR A 93 -1.15 2.04 -4.87
C THR A 93 -0.47 1.04 -3.94
N LEU A 94 -1.17 -0.04 -3.61
CA LEU A 94 -0.65 -1.12 -2.76
C LEU A 94 0.61 -1.77 -3.35
N ILE A 95 0.61 -2.03 -4.66
CA ILE A 95 1.74 -2.67 -5.36
C ILE A 95 2.93 -1.69 -5.46
N ASN A 96 2.67 -0.44 -5.83
CA ASN A 96 3.71 0.56 -6.07
C ASN A 96 4.47 0.95 -4.81
N GLN A 97 3.79 1.04 -3.65
CA GLN A 97 4.41 1.49 -2.40
C GLN A 97 4.82 0.35 -1.46
N ARG A 98 4.81 -0.92 -1.92
CA ARG A 98 5.06 -2.12 -1.10
C ARG A 98 6.37 -2.13 -0.29
N LYS A 99 7.38 -1.35 -0.72
CA LYS A 99 8.69 -1.28 -0.06
C LYS A 99 8.64 -0.53 1.28
N ASN A 100 7.75 0.47 1.40
CA ASN A 100 7.64 1.34 2.55
C ASN A 100 6.23 1.18 3.15
N ILE A 101 6.09 0.33 4.15
CA ILE A 101 4.77 -0.04 4.71
C ILE A 101 4.00 1.18 5.26
N PRO A 102 4.60 2.11 6.04
CA PRO A 102 3.87 3.28 6.54
C PRO A 102 3.40 4.18 5.40
N LYS A 103 4.27 4.42 4.41
CA LYS A 103 3.93 5.16 3.19
C LYS A 103 2.79 4.49 2.44
N ASN A 104 2.83 3.17 2.31
CA ASN A 104 1.78 2.40 1.66
C ASN A 104 0.41 2.61 2.33
N ILE A 105 0.35 2.56 3.66
CA ILE A 105 -0.88 2.78 4.44
C ILE A 105 -1.43 4.20 4.18
N VAL A 106 -0.58 5.23 4.25
CA VAL A 106 -1.00 6.61 3.99
C VAL A 106 -1.56 6.77 2.58
N TYR A 107 -0.89 6.21 1.57
CA TYR A 107 -1.39 6.25 0.19
C TYR A 107 -2.71 5.50 0.04
N GLN A 108 -2.89 4.39 0.77
CA GLN A 108 -4.15 3.64 0.75
C GLN A 108 -5.30 4.45 1.36
N VAL A 109 -5.08 5.08 2.50
CA VAL A 109 -6.06 5.98 3.14
C VAL A 109 -6.43 7.11 2.18
N MET A 110 -5.43 7.78 1.59
CA MET A 110 -5.68 8.86 0.62
C MET A 110 -6.48 8.39 -0.59
N THR A 111 -6.14 7.23 -1.15
CA THR A 111 -6.82 6.68 -2.34
C THR A 111 -8.27 6.32 -2.04
N ILE A 112 -8.53 5.66 -0.90
CA ILE A 112 -9.88 5.29 -0.48
C ILE A 112 -10.70 6.55 -0.18
N SER A 113 -10.14 7.51 0.57
CA SER A 113 -10.81 8.77 0.90
C SER A 113 -11.16 9.60 -0.33
N VAL A 114 -10.22 9.77 -1.27
CA VAL A 114 -10.46 10.51 -2.53
C VAL A 114 -11.53 9.79 -3.36
N THR A 115 -11.46 8.47 -3.46
CA THR A 115 -12.46 7.72 -4.23
C THR A 115 -13.83 7.82 -3.59
N ALA A 116 -13.93 7.74 -2.25
CA ALA A 116 -15.18 7.91 -1.53
C ALA A 116 -15.78 9.30 -1.72
N LEU A 117 -14.96 10.36 -1.72
CA LEU A 117 -15.41 11.74 -1.99
C LEU A 117 -15.93 11.90 -3.42
N ILE A 118 -15.24 11.34 -4.41
CA ILE A 118 -15.70 11.36 -5.81
C ILE A 118 -17.07 10.69 -5.90
N TRP A 119 -17.24 9.55 -5.25
CA TRP A 119 -18.49 8.81 -5.21
C TRP A 119 -19.62 9.56 -4.50
N ASP A 120 -19.31 10.21 -3.38
CA ASP A 120 -20.26 11.06 -2.68
C ASP A 120 -20.75 12.21 -3.57
N PHE A 121 -19.83 12.88 -4.25
CA PHE A 121 -20.17 13.94 -5.19
C PHE A 121 -21.04 13.44 -6.35
N LEU A 122 -20.69 12.29 -6.96
CA LEU A 122 -21.45 11.70 -8.07
C LEU A 122 -22.85 11.25 -7.66
N THR A 123 -23.06 10.88 -6.39
CA THR A 123 -24.36 10.41 -5.87
C THR A 123 -25.23 11.53 -5.27
N GLY A 124 -24.80 12.78 -5.41
CA GLY A 124 -25.57 13.96 -4.99
C GLY A 124 -25.20 14.51 -3.61
N TRP A 125 -23.96 14.31 -3.15
CA TRP A 125 -23.40 14.85 -1.91
C TRP A 125 -24.27 14.58 -0.68
N ARG A 126 -24.30 13.31 -0.26
CA ARG A 126 -25.04 12.84 0.91
C ARG A 126 -24.19 12.85 2.19
N GLY A 127 -22.90 13.18 2.09
CA GLY A 127 -21.99 13.31 3.23
C GLY A 127 -21.53 11.97 3.83
N TRP A 128 -21.96 10.83 3.31
CA TRP A 128 -21.59 9.49 3.79
C TRP A 128 -20.08 9.23 3.78
N SER A 129 -19.36 9.84 2.83
CA SER A 129 -17.90 9.69 2.74
C SER A 129 -17.19 10.32 3.96
N ILE A 130 -17.62 11.52 4.36
CA ILE A 130 -17.06 12.28 5.48
C ILE A 130 -17.56 11.72 6.81
N ASN A 131 -18.85 11.35 6.88
CA ASN A 131 -19.47 10.85 8.10
C ASN A 131 -18.95 9.45 8.49
N TYR A 132 -18.74 8.55 7.54
CA TYR A 132 -18.45 7.14 7.82
C TYR A 132 -17.11 6.67 7.27
N VAL A 133 -16.87 6.89 5.97
CA VAL A 133 -15.76 6.22 5.27
C VAL A 133 -14.41 6.74 5.75
N ILE A 134 -14.20 8.06 5.75
CA ILE A 134 -12.92 8.67 6.11
C ILE A 134 -12.52 8.34 7.56
N PRO A 135 -13.38 8.57 8.59
CA PRO A 135 -13.02 8.23 9.97
C PRO A 135 -12.75 6.74 10.16
N SER A 136 -13.54 5.86 9.53
CA SER A 136 -13.36 4.41 9.67
C SER A 136 -12.04 3.95 9.06
N VAL A 137 -11.70 4.44 7.86
CA VAL A 137 -10.44 4.10 7.18
C VAL A 137 -9.23 4.58 7.99
N CYS A 138 -9.31 5.77 8.60
CA CYS A 138 -8.28 6.25 9.53
C CYS A 138 -8.12 5.32 10.75
N VAL A 139 -9.21 4.86 11.38
CA VAL A 139 -9.16 3.89 12.48
C VAL A 139 -8.49 2.59 12.05
N PHE A 140 -8.90 2.02 10.92
CA PHE A 140 -8.28 0.79 10.40
C PHE A 140 -6.80 0.98 10.08
N ALA A 141 -6.41 2.15 9.58
CA ALA A 141 -5.01 2.47 9.31
C ALA A 141 -4.18 2.54 10.60
N MET A 142 -4.69 3.20 11.64
CA MET A 142 -4.03 3.27 12.96
C MET A 142 -3.86 1.88 13.58
N ILE A 143 -4.92 1.06 13.58
CA ILE A 143 -4.88 -0.32 14.09
C ILE A 143 -3.87 -1.16 13.30
N SER A 144 -3.90 -1.07 11.97
CA SER A 144 -2.98 -1.80 11.09
C SER A 144 -1.53 -1.41 11.38
N MET A 145 -1.26 -0.12 11.55
CA MET A 145 0.07 0.38 11.92
C MET A 145 0.51 -0.17 13.29
N ALA A 146 -0.34 -0.14 14.31
CA ALA A 146 -0.03 -0.69 15.62
C ALA A 146 0.33 -2.18 15.56
N ILE A 147 -0.45 -2.98 14.82
CA ILE A 147 -0.20 -4.41 14.62
C ILE A 147 1.12 -4.64 13.89
N ILE A 148 1.35 -3.93 12.78
CA ILE A 148 2.57 -4.08 11.97
C ILE A 148 3.81 -3.69 12.77
N SER A 149 3.73 -2.62 13.58
CA SER A 149 4.81 -2.20 14.45
C SER A 149 5.19 -3.31 15.44
N LYS A 150 4.19 -3.93 16.07
CA LYS A 150 4.39 -5.04 17.00
C LYS A 150 4.99 -6.29 16.34
N ILE A 151 4.53 -6.64 15.14
CA ILE A 151 5.01 -7.83 14.40
C ILE A 151 6.44 -7.63 13.90
N ARG A 152 6.74 -6.47 13.29
CA ARG A 152 8.01 -6.24 12.61
C ARG A 152 9.14 -5.78 13.54
N LYS A 153 8.85 -5.52 14.82
CA LYS A 153 9.81 -4.93 15.79
C LYS A 153 10.59 -3.79 15.12
N LEU A 154 9.85 -2.81 14.60
CA LEU A 154 10.41 -1.75 13.78
C LEU A 154 11.51 -1.00 14.54
N TYR A 155 12.49 -0.50 13.80
CA TYR A 155 13.55 0.32 14.37
C TYR A 155 12.94 1.61 14.93
N ILE A 156 13.55 2.14 16.01
CA ILE A 156 13.10 3.34 16.73
C ILE A 156 12.92 4.55 15.79
N GLU A 157 13.69 4.58 14.71
CA GLU A 157 13.63 5.60 13.65
C GLU A 157 12.26 5.69 12.94
N ASP A 158 11.52 4.59 12.85
CA ASP A 158 10.21 4.56 12.22
C ASP A 158 9.12 5.08 13.17
N TYR A 159 9.29 5.01 14.49
CA TYR A 159 8.22 5.40 15.44
C TYR A 159 7.85 6.88 15.35
N ILE A 160 8.80 7.77 15.03
CA ILE A 160 8.50 9.19 14.83
C ILE A 160 7.53 9.38 13.66
N LEU A 161 7.73 8.63 12.56
CA LEU A 161 6.81 8.66 11.43
C LEU A 161 5.42 8.15 11.82
N TYR A 162 5.35 7.14 12.68
CA TYR A 162 4.07 6.59 13.16
C TYR A 162 3.32 7.62 14.01
N ILE A 163 4.00 8.30 14.93
CA ILE A 163 3.41 9.39 15.73
C ILE A 163 2.88 10.50 14.84
N ILE A 164 3.66 10.92 13.82
CA ILE A 164 3.23 11.97 12.88
C ILE A 164 2.00 11.53 12.08
N ILE A 165 1.97 10.31 11.57
CA ILE A 165 0.83 9.80 10.78
C ILE A 165 -0.41 9.64 11.67
N ASP A 166 -0.26 9.09 12.87
CA ASP A 166 -1.34 8.93 13.84
C ASP A 166 -1.93 10.29 14.23
N ALA A 167 -1.09 11.26 14.60
CA ALA A 167 -1.51 12.62 14.89
C ALA A 167 -2.23 13.27 13.70
N LEU A 168 -1.73 13.09 12.47
CA LEU A 168 -2.38 13.59 11.26
C LEU A 168 -3.77 12.98 11.08
N PHE A 169 -3.90 11.66 11.26
CA PHE A 169 -5.19 10.96 11.18
C PHE A 169 -6.15 11.34 12.31
N GLY A 170 -5.66 11.69 13.49
CA GLY A 170 -6.47 12.23 14.58
C GLY A 170 -6.96 13.66 14.32
N ILE A 171 -6.17 14.50 13.64
CA ILE A 171 -6.54 15.90 13.34
C ILE A 171 -7.63 15.98 12.27
N VAL A 172 -7.61 15.12 11.26
CA VAL A 172 -8.61 15.10 10.17
C VAL A 172 -10.07 15.08 10.68
N PRO A 173 -10.50 14.14 11.55
CA PRO A 173 -11.86 14.13 12.08
C PRO A 173 -12.14 15.32 13.01
N ILE A 174 -11.14 15.86 13.72
CA ILE A 174 -11.32 17.09 14.54
C ILE A 174 -11.72 18.26 13.65
N ILE A 175 -11.06 18.42 12.50
CA ILE A 175 -11.41 19.44 11.50
C ILE A 175 -12.88 19.27 11.09
N PHE A 176 -13.32 18.06 10.71
CA PHE A 176 -14.71 17.84 10.32
C PHE A 176 -15.71 18.17 11.43
N VAL A 177 -15.38 17.87 12.69
CA VAL A 177 -16.21 18.23 13.86
C VAL A 177 -16.29 19.74 14.05
N VAL A 178 -15.16 20.46 14.02
CA VAL A 178 -15.10 21.91 14.26
C VAL A 178 -15.83 22.70 13.16
N PHE A 179 -15.73 22.27 11.91
CA PHE A 179 -16.43 22.91 10.80
C PHE A 179 -17.92 22.53 10.71
N GLY A 180 -18.42 21.66 11.59
CA GLY A 180 -19.83 21.25 11.59
C GLY A 180 -20.25 20.51 10.31
N LEU A 181 -19.29 19.86 9.64
CA LEU A 181 -19.50 19.16 8.36
C LEU A 181 -20.08 17.75 8.55
N LEU A 182 -20.36 17.36 9.80
CA LEU A 182 -20.74 16.01 10.18
C LEU A 182 -22.22 15.97 10.60
N ASP A 183 -22.98 15.13 9.93
CA ASP A 183 -24.33 14.75 10.36
C ASP A 183 -24.27 13.69 11.47
N VAL A 184 -23.21 12.87 11.47
CA VAL A 184 -23.04 11.75 12.40
C VAL A 184 -21.69 11.80 13.08
N LEU A 185 -21.70 12.08 14.38
CA LEU A 185 -20.48 12.33 15.16
C LEU A 185 -19.76 11.04 15.63
N TYR A 186 -20.47 9.92 15.73
CA TYR A 186 -19.93 8.69 16.33
C TYR A 186 -18.62 8.19 15.68
N PRO A 187 -18.51 8.06 14.33
CA PRO A 187 -17.29 7.54 13.70
C PRO A 187 -16.09 8.47 13.92
N SER A 188 -16.31 9.78 13.87
CA SER A 188 -15.27 10.79 14.09
C SER A 188 -14.76 10.77 15.53
N ILE A 189 -15.66 10.64 16.53
CA ILE A 189 -15.27 10.53 17.95
C ILE A 189 -14.46 9.26 18.20
N ILE A 190 -14.85 8.13 17.60
CA ILE A 190 -14.09 6.87 17.71
C ILE A 190 -12.70 7.05 17.12
N CYS A 191 -12.57 7.72 15.98
CA CYS A 191 -11.28 8.01 15.35
C CYS A 191 -10.38 8.87 16.25
N ILE A 192 -10.91 9.97 16.80
CA ILE A 192 -10.18 10.84 17.72
C ILE A 192 -9.72 10.06 18.96
N SER A 193 -10.63 9.28 19.56
CA SER A 193 -10.34 8.49 20.76
C SER A 193 -9.26 7.45 20.49
N THR A 194 -9.33 6.77 19.35
CA THR A 194 -8.32 5.77 18.93
C THR A 194 -6.96 6.41 18.76
N SER A 195 -6.88 7.59 18.14
CA SER A 195 -5.62 8.31 17.97
C SER A 195 -5.01 8.74 19.30
N ILE A 196 -5.81 9.28 20.23
CA ILE A 196 -5.34 9.65 21.57
C ILE A 196 -4.80 8.43 22.33
N ILE A 197 -5.51 7.30 22.28
CA ILE A 197 -5.07 6.05 22.92
C ILE A 197 -3.77 5.55 22.30
N SER A 198 -3.67 5.55 20.98
CA SER A 198 -2.48 5.10 20.24
C SER A 198 -1.27 5.97 20.56
N LEU A 199 -1.39 7.30 20.49
CA LEU A 199 -0.34 8.25 20.87
C LEU A 199 0.09 8.07 22.32
N SER A 200 -0.86 7.97 23.25
CA SER A 200 -0.56 7.77 24.67
C SER A 200 0.19 6.47 24.92
N THR A 201 -0.18 5.40 24.21
CA THR A 201 0.50 4.10 24.29
C THR A 201 1.95 4.24 23.84
N ILE A 202 2.20 4.85 22.68
CA ILE A 202 3.57 5.02 22.16
C ILE A 202 4.43 5.85 23.12
N ILE A 203 3.89 6.94 23.67
CA ILE A 203 4.62 7.80 24.59
C ILE A 203 4.97 7.07 25.89
N ILE A 204 4.03 6.33 26.49
CA ILE A 204 4.25 5.65 27.79
C ILE A 204 5.24 4.49 27.66
N PHE A 205 5.17 3.71 26.58
CA PHE A 205 5.98 2.50 26.43
C PHE A 205 7.38 2.74 25.82
N GLU A 206 7.56 3.77 24.99
CA GLU A 206 8.81 4.02 24.25
C GLU A 206 9.58 5.31 24.62
N ASP A 207 9.14 6.04 25.66
CA ASP A 207 9.62 7.36 26.12
C ASP A 207 11.14 7.62 25.96
N LYS A 208 11.99 6.84 26.65
CA LYS A 208 13.46 7.08 26.68
C LYS A 208 14.15 6.90 25.33
N ARG A 209 13.59 6.06 24.46
CA ARG A 209 14.18 5.75 23.14
C ARG A 209 13.72 6.76 22.09
N LEU A 210 12.47 7.22 22.19
CA LEU A 210 11.92 8.27 21.34
C LEU A 210 12.61 9.60 21.56
N ILE A 211 12.82 10.01 22.81
CA ILE A 211 13.49 11.27 23.14
C ILE A 211 14.92 11.30 22.58
N ALA A 212 15.66 10.19 22.66
CA ALA A 212 17.02 10.10 22.12
C ALA A 212 17.06 10.27 20.59
N GLU A 213 16.10 9.68 19.87
CA GLU A 213 16.03 9.76 18.41
C GLU A 213 15.49 11.13 17.94
N ILE A 214 14.51 11.71 18.64
CA ILE A 214 14.05 13.09 18.40
C ILE A 214 15.23 14.04 18.57
N LYS A 215 15.98 13.92 19.68
CA LYS A 215 17.17 14.75 19.95
C LYS A 215 18.21 14.63 18.84
N ARG A 216 18.47 13.39 18.37
CA ARG A 216 19.39 13.10 17.26
C ARG A 216 18.94 13.73 15.93
N ARG A 217 17.65 13.74 15.60
CA ARG A 217 17.13 14.29 14.33
C ARG A 217 16.90 15.80 14.36
N LEU A 218 16.53 16.35 15.51
CA LEU A 218 16.34 17.79 15.70
C LEU A 218 17.66 18.52 16.02
N HIS A 219 18.78 17.80 16.16
CA HIS A 219 20.09 18.36 16.50
C HIS A 219 20.05 19.26 17.77
N VAL A 220 19.23 18.87 18.76
CA VAL A 220 19.12 19.54 20.08
C VAL A 220 19.93 18.79 21.11
#